data_AF-A0A7S3RPZ8-F1
#
_entry.id   AF-A0A7S3RPZ8-F1
#
_cell.length_a   1.000
_cell.length_b   1.000
_cell.length_c   1.000
_cell.angle_alpha   90.00
_cell.angle_beta   90.00
_cell.angle_gamma   90.00
#
_symmetry.space_group_name_H-M   'P 1'
#
loop_
_entity.id
_entity.type
_entity.pdbx_description
1 polymer ?
#
loop_
_entity_poly.entity_id
_entity_poly.type
_entity_poly.pdbx_seq_one_letter_code
_entity_poly.pdbx_strand_id
1 'polypeptide(L)'
;YNDWVQTGSGYTQFNVQGAAGTRADAFNAFVEPTLRSRKNLRVVSEVFVRRLLFDEAKRCTAVEVELNDGTVVALRASREVILSAGAINSPAILMHSGVGDSQE
;
A
#
# COMPACT_ATOMS: atom_id res chain seq x y z
N TYR A 1 28.24 -15.41 1.30
CA TYR A 1 26.96 -14.69 1.10
C TYR A 1 26.70 -14.40 -0.38
N ASN A 2 27.71 -14.07 -1.21
CA ASN A 2 27.54 -13.89 -2.67
C ASN A 2 28.43 -14.84 -3.48
N ASP A 3 28.41 -16.13 -3.15
CA ASP A 3 29.13 -17.17 -3.89
C ASP A 3 28.12 -18.12 -4.54
N TRP A 4 28.55 -18.85 -5.58
CA TRP A 4 27.73 -19.79 -6.33
C TRP A 4 27.27 -21.00 -5.51
N VAL A 5 27.95 -21.26 -4.39
CA VAL A 5 27.56 -22.23 -3.37
C VAL A 5 27.02 -21.47 -2.16
N GLN A 6 25.70 -21.48 -2.00
CA GLN A 6 25.00 -20.77 -0.92
C GLN A 6 24.97 -21.54 0.42
N THR A 7 25.63 -22.68 0.52
CA THR A 7 25.75 -23.44 1.76
C THR A 7 26.90 -22.87 2.59
N GLY A 8 26.60 -22.38 3.79
CA GLY A 8 27.59 -21.82 4.71
C GLY A 8 26.97 -21.37 6.03
N SER A 9 27.83 -21.00 6.99
CA SER A 9 27.40 -20.42 8.26
C SER A 9 27.89 -18.97 8.35
N GLY A 10 27.06 -18.08 8.87
CA GLY A 10 27.35 -16.66 9.00
C GLY A 10 26.24 -15.94 9.76
N TYR A 11 26.52 -14.71 10.19
CA TYR A 11 25.51 -13.89 10.86
C TYR A 11 24.40 -13.50 9.89
N THR A 12 23.15 -13.68 10.31
CA THR A 12 21.97 -13.21 9.56
C THR A 12 21.95 -11.69 9.52
N GLN A 13 21.77 -11.14 8.32
CA GLN A 13 21.55 -9.71 8.13
C GLN A 13 20.06 -9.41 8.31
N PHE A 14 19.76 -8.34 9.05
CA PHE A 14 18.40 -7.90 9.33
C PHE A 14 18.23 -6.43 8.95
N ASN A 15 17.00 -6.05 8.64
CA ASN A 15 16.62 -4.65 8.45
C ASN A 15 16.53 -3.97 9.83
N VAL A 16 17.66 -3.43 10.28
CA VAL A 16 17.84 -2.80 11.59
C VAL A 16 18.38 -1.39 11.39
N GLN A 17 17.79 -0.41 12.10
CA GLN A 17 18.13 0.99 11.96
C GLN A 17 19.04 1.47 13.10
N GLY A 18 20.17 2.06 12.69
CA GLY A 18 21.06 2.83 13.57
C GLY A 18 21.65 2.04 14.74
N ALA A 19 22.31 2.76 15.64
CA ALA A 19 22.92 2.17 16.85
C ALA A 19 21.88 1.71 17.89
N ALA A 20 20.63 2.19 17.80
CA ALA A 20 19.55 1.83 18.71
C ALA A 20 18.98 0.42 18.43
N GLY A 21 19.31 -0.20 17.30
CA GLY A 21 18.93 -1.57 17.02
C GLY A 21 17.43 -1.78 16.74
N THR A 22 16.70 -0.75 16.30
CA THR A 22 15.26 -0.84 16.05
C THR A 22 14.95 -1.44 14.68
N ARG A 23 13.73 -1.97 14.49
CA ARG A 23 13.28 -2.47 13.19
C ARG A 23 13.28 -1.34 12.15
N ALA A 24 13.91 -1.57 11.00
CA ALA A 24 13.77 -0.72 9.83
C ALA A 24 12.61 -1.23 8.96
N ASP A 25 11.39 -0.74 9.21
CA ASP A 25 10.23 -1.00 8.36
C ASP A 25 10.11 -0.01 7.19
N ALA A 26 9.22 -0.30 6.25
CA ALA A 26 9.04 0.50 5.04
C ALA A 26 8.55 1.92 5.33
N PHE A 27 7.76 2.14 6.38
CA PHE A 27 7.25 3.46 6.72
C PHE A 27 8.40 4.34 7.24
N ASN A 28 9.15 3.86 8.22
CA ASN A 28 10.26 4.59 8.83
C ASN A 28 11.41 4.81 7.82
N ALA A 29 11.66 3.86 6.92
CA ALA A 29 12.71 3.97 5.93
C ALA A 29 12.38 4.94 4.78
N PHE A 30 11.13 4.97 4.30
CA PHE A 30 10.79 5.66 3.04
C PHE A 30 9.73 6.76 3.20
N VAL A 31 8.72 6.55 4.04
CA VAL A 31 7.54 7.44 4.13
C VAL A 31 7.79 8.56 5.13
N GLU A 32 8.21 8.24 6.35
CA GLU A 32 8.44 9.22 7.41
C GLU A 32 9.45 10.32 7.00
N PRO A 33 10.62 10.01 6.41
CA PRO A 33 11.56 11.05 5.98
C PRO A 33 10.97 11.95 4.89
N THR A 34 10.13 11.39 4.01
CA THR A 34 9.48 12.14 2.94
C THR A 34 8.39 13.06 3.48
N LEU A 35 7.60 12.62 4.46
CA LEU A 35 6.61 13.46 5.15
C LEU A 35 7.25 14.67 5.84
N ARG A 36 8.42 14.48 6.46
CA ARG A 36 9.14 15.55 7.14
C ARG A 36 9.71 16.59 6.18
N SER A 37 10.04 16.20 4.95
CA SER A 37 10.70 17.06 3.96
C SER A 37 9.76 17.63 2.90
N ARG A 38 8.59 17.03 2.66
CA ARG A 38 7.67 17.42 1.57
C ARG A 38 6.22 17.54 2.03
N LYS A 39 5.58 18.66 1.67
CA LYS A 39 4.17 18.97 2.03
C LYS A 39 3.12 18.34 1.11
N ASN A 40 3.52 17.76 -0.01
CA ASN A 40 2.61 17.20 -1.01
C ASN A 40 2.32 15.70 -0.83
N LEU A 41 2.84 15.07 0.23
CA LEU A 41 2.51 13.71 0.62
C LEU A 41 1.55 13.73 1.82
N ARG A 42 0.43 13.04 1.70
CA ARG A 42 -0.53 12.85 2.80
C ARG A 42 -0.70 11.37 3.07
N VAL A 43 -0.52 10.98 4.32
CA VAL A 43 -0.86 9.63 4.81
C VAL A 43 -2.13 9.75 5.64
N VAL A 44 -3.08 8.87 5.38
CA VAL A 44 -4.32 8.77 6.13
C VAL A 44 -4.41 7.34 6.65
N SER A 45 -4.34 7.18 7.97
CA SER A 45 -4.49 5.90 8.65
C SER A 45 -5.94 5.68 9.07
N GLU A 46 -6.26 4.46 9.52
CA GLU A 46 -7.61 4.09 9.99
C GLU A 46 -8.70 4.31 8.92
N VAL A 47 -8.33 4.08 7.66
CA VAL A 47 -9.22 4.19 6.51
C VAL A 47 -9.20 2.88 5.74
N PHE A 48 -10.38 2.30 5.54
CA PHE A 48 -10.54 1.04 4.82
C PHE A 48 -10.99 1.30 3.37
N VAL A 49 -10.25 0.77 2.40
CA VAL A 49 -10.63 0.88 0.98
C VAL A 49 -11.69 -0.18 0.68
N ARG A 50 -12.89 0.26 0.30
CA ARG A 50 -14.01 -0.64 -0.04
C ARG A 50 -13.93 -1.10 -1.50
N ARG A 51 -13.80 -0.16 -2.43
CA ARG A 51 -13.74 -0.42 -3.88
C ARG A 51 -13.20 0.77 -4.65
N LEU A 52 -12.84 0.53 -5.90
CA LEU A 52 -12.46 1.51 -6.90
C LEU A 52 -13.69 1.99 -7.68
N LEU A 53 -13.69 3.25 -8.07
CA LEU A 53 -14.76 3.87 -8.86
C LEU A 53 -14.25 4.18 -10.27
N PHE A 54 -14.97 3.69 -11.27
CA PHE A 54 -14.63 3.86 -12.69
C PHE A 54 -15.63 4.79 -13.39
N ASP A 55 -15.15 5.53 -14.40
CA ASP A 55 -16.02 6.26 -15.32
C ASP A 55 -16.49 5.37 -16.49
N GLU A 56 -17.30 5.92 -17.40
CA GLU A 56 -17.83 5.23 -18.58
C GLU A 56 -16.74 4.70 -19.52
N ALA A 57 -15.56 5.34 -19.53
CA ALA A 57 -14.41 4.92 -20.31
C ALA A 57 -13.54 3.88 -19.58
N LYS A 58 -14.01 3.34 -18.44
CA LYS A 58 -13.30 2.39 -17.57
C LYS A 58 -12.01 2.95 -16.99
N ARG A 59 -11.88 4.27 -16.83
CA ARG A 59 -10.77 4.88 -16.10
C ARG A 59 -11.10 4.93 -14.61
N CYS A 60 -10.16 4.52 -13.76
CA CYS A 60 -10.32 4.67 -12.31
C CYS A 60 -10.22 6.15 -11.94
N THR A 61 -11.27 6.71 -11.35
CA THR A 61 -11.36 8.15 -11.03
C THR A 61 -11.42 8.45 -9.54
N ALA A 62 -11.72 7.45 -8.72
CA ALA A 62 -11.78 7.58 -7.27
C ALA A 62 -11.65 6.24 -6.57
N VAL A 63 -11.42 6.33 -5.26
CA VAL A 63 -11.47 5.21 -4.33
C VAL A 63 -12.58 5.50 -3.31
N GLU A 64 -13.51 4.56 -3.14
CA GLU A 64 -14.50 4.59 -2.07
C GLU A 64 -13.87 4.03 -0.80
N VAL A 65 -13.90 4.82 0.26
CA VAL A 65 -13.27 4.47 1.54
C VAL A 65 -14.24 4.63 2.69
N GLU A 66 -14.05 3.83 3.72
CA GLU A 66 -14.72 3.91 5.00
C GLU A 66 -13.77 4.51 6.04
N LEU A 67 -14.24 5.54 6.73
CA LEU A 67 -13.52 6.17 7.83
C LEU A 67 -13.79 5.40 9.14
N ASN A 68 -13.01 5.70 10.18
CA ASN A 68 -13.13 5.03 11.48
C ASN A 68 -14.50 5.22 12.17
N ASP A 69 -15.25 6.27 11.81
CA ASP A 69 -16.60 6.55 12.28
C ASP A 69 -17.70 5.84 11.45
N GLY A 70 -17.30 5.02 10.47
CA GLY A 70 -18.20 4.31 9.55
C GLY A 70 -18.67 5.17 8.37
N THR A 71 -18.27 6.44 8.29
CA THR A 71 -18.64 7.31 7.17
C THR A 71 -17.97 6.82 5.88
N VAL A 72 -18.76 6.64 4.82
CA VAL A 72 -18.26 6.27 3.49
C VAL A 72 -18.10 7.52 2.63
N VAL A 73 -16.91 7.72 2.09
CA VAL A 73 -16.58 8.85 1.21
C VAL A 73 -15.79 8.40 -0.02
N ALA A 74 -15.82 9.21 -1.08
CA ALA A 74 -15.04 8.98 -2.29
C ALA A 74 -13.84 9.95 -2.36
N LEU A 75 -12.62 9.40 -2.43
CA LEU A 75 -11.39 10.15 -2.65
C LEU A 75 -11.05 10.15 -4.14
N ARG A 76 -11.07 11.32 -4.78
CA ARG A 76 -10.82 11.49 -6.22
C ARG A 76 -9.33 11.44 -6.53
N ALA A 77 -8.97 10.72 -7.60
CA ALA A 77 -7.63 10.68 -8.14
C ALA A 77 -7.58 11.46 -9.47
N SER A 78 -6.68 12.44 -9.57
CA SER A 78 -6.52 13.24 -10.80
C SER A 78 -5.80 12.48 -11.90
N ARG A 79 -4.91 11.54 -11.54
CA ARG A 79 -4.08 10.78 -12.48
C ARG A 79 -4.37 9.29 -12.39
N GLU A 80 -3.89 8.67 -11.31
CA GLU A 80 -3.85 7.22 -11.17
C GLU A 80 -4.18 6.80 -9.73
N VAL A 81 -4.62 5.55 -9.59
CA VAL A 81 -4.76 4.85 -8.31
C VAL A 81 -3.82 3.64 -8.34
N ILE A 82 -2.91 3.57 -7.38
CA ILE A 82 -1.95 2.46 -7.25
C ILE A 82 -2.41 1.57 -6.10
N LEU A 83 -2.90 0.36 -6.43
CA LEU A 83 -3.35 -0.59 -5.42
C LEU A 83 -2.14 -1.34 -4.83
N SER A 84 -1.87 -1.14 -3.56
CA SER A 84 -0.76 -1.76 -2.82
C SER A 84 -1.24 -2.43 -1.53
N ALA A 85 -2.44 -3.04 -1.57
CA ALA A 85 -3.09 -3.62 -0.40
C ALA A 85 -2.59 -5.04 -0.05
N GLY A 86 -1.52 -5.50 -0.69
CA GLY A 86 -0.96 -6.85 -0.53
C GLY A 86 -1.71 -7.92 -1.32
N ALA A 87 -1.17 -9.14 -1.34
CA ALA A 87 -1.62 -10.23 -2.19
C ALA A 87 -3.04 -10.75 -1.87
N ILE A 88 -3.56 -10.47 -0.66
CA ILE A 88 -4.88 -10.91 -0.21
C ILE A 88 -5.93 -9.82 -0.49
N ASN A 89 -5.68 -8.59 -0.04
CA ASN A 89 -6.72 -7.54 -0.13
C ASN A 89 -6.77 -6.89 -1.51
N SER A 90 -5.67 -6.85 -2.26
CA SER A 90 -5.69 -6.27 -3.61
C SER A 90 -6.67 -6.99 -4.56
N PRO A 91 -6.66 -8.33 -4.70
CA PRO A 91 -7.66 -9.00 -5.52
C PRO A 91 -9.08 -8.83 -4.97
N ALA A 92 -9.28 -8.85 -3.64
CA ALA A 92 -10.59 -8.62 -3.04
C ALA A 92 -11.17 -7.24 -3.41
N ILE A 93 -10.35 -6.19 -3.31
CA ILE A 93 -10.73 -4.83 -3.71
C ILE A 93 -11.05 -4.79 -5.21
N LEU A 94 -10.24 -5.43 -6.06
CA LEU A 94 -10.49 -5.48 -7.51
C LEU A 94 -11.84 -6.14 -7.83
N MET A 95 -12.14 -7.29 -7.22
CA MET A 95 -13.40 -8.00 -7.40
C MET A 95 -14.61 -7.16 -6.95
N HIS A 96 -14.53 -6.53 -5.77
CA HIS A 96 -15.55 -5.59 -5.29
C HIS A 96 -15.69 -4.32 -6.14
N SER A 97 -14.74 -4.08 -7.03
CA SER A 97 -14.75 -2.98 -7.99
C SER A 97 -15.23 -3.39 -9.38
N GLY A 98 -15.66 -4.65 -9.57
CA GLY A 98 -16.06 -5.19 -10.87
C GLY A 98 -14.89 -5.56 -11.78
N VAL A 99 -13.69 -5.76 -11.21
CA VAL A 99 -12.48 -6.23 -11.91
C VAL A 99 -12.11 -7.61 -11.36
N GLY A 100 -12.63 -8.65 -12.00
CA GLY A 100 -12.48 -10.04 -11.57
C GLY A 100 -13.24 -10.96 -12.52
N ASP A 101 -13.30 -12.24 -12.20
CA ASP A 101 -14.17 -13.15 -12.92
C ASP A 101 -15.64 -12.76 -12.68
N SER A 102 -16.46 -12.86 -13.72
CA SER A 102 -17.90 -12.63 -13.64
C SER A 102 -18.68 -13.81 -13.06
N GLN A 103 -18.05 -14.98 -12.99
CA GLN A 103 -18.64 -16.25 -12.53
C GLN A 103 -18.22 -16.64 -11.11
N GLU A 104 -17.37 -15.84 -10.47
CA GLU A 104 -17.01 -15.95 -9.06
C GLU A 104 -17.97 -15.10 -8.22
#